data_AF-A0A2V8FHX6-F1
#
_entry.id   AF-A0A2V8FHX6-F1
#
_cell.length_a   1.000
_cell.length_b   1.000
_cell.length_c   1.000
_cell.angle_alpha   90.00
_cell.angle_beta   90.00
_cell.angle_gamma   90.00
#
_symmetry.space_group_name_H-M   'P 1'
#
loop_
_entity.id
_entity.type
_entity.pdbx_description
1 polymer ?
#
loop_
_entity_poly.entity_id
_entity_poly.type
_entity_poly.pdbx_seq_one_letter_code
_entity_poly.pdbx_strand_id
1 'polypeptide(L)'
;MPKASWFDDKAEHPMLQEHATKLDSFTSALADGVVSKRELESQEQRLATAMKALEPELSDALHAKVTTVLVELSAYNVMRLLHELQTQRAKMAFHNA
;
A
#
# COMPACT_ATOMS: atom_id res chain seq x y z
N MET A 1 18.87 -3.21 11.56
CA MET A 1 18.22 -1.88 11.71
C MET A 1 17.18 -1.97 12.82
N PRO A 2 16.93 -0.91 13.60
CA PRO A 2 15.82 -0.88 14.57
C PRO A 2 14.48 -1.13 13.87
N LYS A 3 13.50 -1.75 14.56
CA LYS A 3 12.14 -1.90 14.02
C LYS A 3 11.55 -0.50 13.78
N ALA A 4 11.23 -0.17 12.54
CA ALA A 4 10.41 0.99 12.25
C ALA A 4 9.00 0.72 12.76
N SER A 5 8.50 1.56 13.67
CA SER A 5 7.12 1.47 14.14
C SER A 5 6.17 1.68 12.95
N TRP A 6 5.07 0.92 12.91
CA TRP A 6 4.00 1.12 11.93
C TRP A 6 3.06 2.27 12.32
N PHE A 7 3.24 2.83 13.52
CA PHE A 7 2.43 3.92 14.07
C PHE A 7 3.33 5.03 14.63
N ASP A 8 2.89 6.28 14.46
CA ASP A 8 3.34 7.47 15.20
C ASP A 8 2.30 7.76 16.28
N ASP A 9 2.74 8.21 17.47
CA ASP A 9 1.89 8.62 18.59
C ASP A 9 0.83 9.69 18.22
N LYS A 10 0.99 10.36 17.08
CA LYS A 10 0.07 11.39 16.54
C LYS A 10 -0.72 10.94 15.31
N ALA A 11 -0.42 9.80 14.71
CA ALA A 11 -1.05 9.36 13.47
C ALA A 11 -2.32 8.54 13.74
N GLU A 12 -3.46 8.97 13.19
CA GLU A 12 -4.73 8.22 13.25
C GLU A 12 -4.79 7.07 12.24
N HIS A 13 -3.73 6.88 11.44
CA HIS A 13 -3.63 5.82 10.44
C HIS A 13 -2.23 5.19 10.43
N PRO A 14 -2.08 3.93 9.97
CA PRO A 14 -0.78 3.29 9.83
C PRO A 14 0.16 4.12 8.93
N MET A 15 1.42 4.27 9.33
CA MET A 15 2.45 5.01 8.59
C MET A 15 2.99 4.25 7.36
N LEU A 16 2.36 3.13 6.99
CA LEU A 16 2.84 2.24 5.93
C LEU A 16 2.89 2.93 4.56
N GLN A 17 2.03 3.93 4.35
CA GLN A 17 2.04 4.73 3.13
C GLN A 17 3.27 5.63 3.04
N GLU A 18 3.66 6.25 4.16
CA GLU A 18 4.86 7.08 4.31
C GLU A 18 6.14 6.24 4.26
N HIS A 19 6.04 4.96 4.59
CA HIS A 19 7.11 4.01 4.32
C HIS A 19 7.16 3.63 2.84
N ALA A 20 6.01 3.52 2.16
CA ALA A 20 5.96 3.24 0.72
C ALA A 20 6.55 4.37 -0.13
N THR A 21 6.46 5.63 0.30
CA THR A 21 7.14 6.76 -0.39
C THR A 21 8.66 6.69 -0.31
N LYS A 22 9.23 5.82 0.54
CA LYS A 22 10.68 5.53 0.60
C LYS A 22 11.10 4.37 -0.29
N LEU A 23 10.15 3.71 -0.97
CA LEU A 23 10.47 2.69 -1.96
C LEU A 23 10.80 3.39 -3.29
N ASP A 24 12.06 3.33 -3.72
CA ASP A 24 12.50 3.90 -5.00
C ASP A 24 11.67 3.39 -6.18
N SER A 25 11.20 2.14 -6.11
CA SER A 25 10.34 1.55 -7.13
C SER A 25 8.95 2.17 -7.20
N PHE A 26 8.43 2.65 -6.06
CA PHE A 26 7.12 3.30 -5.99
C PHE A 26 7.23 4.77 -6.44
N THR A 27 8.26 5.49 -6.01
CA THR A 27 8.49 6.88 -6.42
C THR A 27 8.80 7.00 -7.90
N SER A 28 9.58 6.06 -8.45
CA SER A 28 9.90 6.02 -9.88
C SER A 28 8.68 5.72 -10.76
N ALA A 29 7.84 4.74 -10.36
CA ALA A 29 6.65 4.35 -11.11
C ALA A 29 5.51 5.39 -11.07
N LEU A 30 5.63 6.42 -10.23
CA LEU A 30 4.67 7.53 -10.13
C LEU A 30 5.21 8.83 -10.73
N ALA A 31 6.46 8.86 -11.19
CA ALA A 31 7.13 10.09 -11.61
C ALA A 31 6.49 10.75 -12.85
N ASP A 32 5.94 9.96 -13.75
CA ASP A 32 5.24 10.42 -14.96
C ASP A 32 3.71 10.44 -14.81
N GLY A 33 3.21 10.07 -13.62
CA GLY A 33 1.78 9.99 -13.32
C GLY A 33 1.05 8.79 -13.94
N VAL A 34 1.75 7.84 -14.58
CA VAL A 34 1.14 6.68 -15.25
C VAL A 34 1.83 5.40 -14.82
N VAL A 35 1.16 4.58 -14.01
CA VAL A 35 1.65 3.23 -13.69
C VAL A 35 1.43 2.31 -14.88
N SER A 36 2.50 1.91 -15.56
CA SER A 36 2.43 0.96 -16.67
C SER A 36 2.18 -0.48 -16.20
N LYS A 37 1.70 -1.34 -17.10
CA LYS A 37 1.51 -2.78 -16.83
C LYS A 37 2.79 -3.43 -16.32
N ARG A 38 3.94 -3.09 -16.90
CA ARG A 38 5.24 -3.66 -16.53
C ARG A 38 5.65 -3.26 -15.12
N GLU A 39 5.41 -2.01 -14.73
CA GLU A 39 5.72 -1.54 -13.38
C GLU A 39 4.85 -2.21 -12.33
N LEU A 40 3.56 -2.41 -12.65
CA LEU A 40 2.64 -3.15 -11.81
C LEU A 40 3.08 -4.62 -11.62
N GLU A 41 3.38 -5.33 -12.72
CA GLU A 41 3.90 -6.71 -12.69
C GLU A 41 5.21 -6.80 -11.89
N SER A 42 6.09 -5.80 -12.04
CA SER A 42 7.34 -5.73 -11.28
C SER A 42 7.10 -5.54 -9.78
N GLN A 43 6.12 -4.72 -9.40
CA GLN A 43 5.73 -4.54 -8.00
C GLN A 43 5.09 -5.79 -7.40
N GLU A 44 4.22 -6.46 -8.15
CA GLU A 44 3.63 -7.75 -7.75
C GLU A 44 4.72 -8.79 -7.51
N GLN A 45 5.71 -8.89 -8.41
CA GLN A 45 6.83 -9.80 -8.25
C GLN A 45 7.65 -9.52 -6.99
N ARG A 46 7.91 -8.24 -6.66
CA ARG A 46 8.60 -7.86 -5.43
C ARG A 46 7.79 -8.26 -4.18
N LEU A 47 6.49 -7.99 -4.18
CA LEU A 47 5.59 -8.37 -3.09
C LEU A 47 5.57 -9.88 -2.89
N ALA A 48 5.39 -10.66 -3.96
CA ALA A 48 5.37 -12.11 -3.90
C ALA A 48 6.69 -12.69 -3.36
N THR A 49 7.83 -12.16 -3.81
CA THR A 49 9.15 -12.56 -3.29
C THR A 49 9.28 -12.27 -1.79
N ALA A 50 8.85 -11.09 -1.33
CA ALA A 50 8.90 -10.73 0.09
C ALA A 50 8.00 -11.63 0.94
N MET A 51 6.77 -11.92 0.49
CA MET A 51 5.84 -12.80 1.19
C MET A 51 6.38 -14.22 1.30
N LYS A 52 6.92 -14.78 0.20
CA LYS A 52 7.50 -16.13 0.19
C LYS A 52 8.72 -16.28 1.11
N ALA A 53 9.50 -15.21 1.26
CA ALA A 53 10.63 -15.19 2.20
C ALA A 53 10.15 -15.12 3.65
N LEU A 54 9.13 -14.30 3.94
CA LEU A 54 8.63 -14.08 5.30
C LEU A 54 7.82 -15.26 5.84
N GLU A 55 6.93 -15.84 5.03
CA GLU A 55 5.94 -16.83 5.47
C GLU A 55 6.52 -18.02 6.26
N PRO A 56 7.63 -18.66 5.85
CA PRO A 56 8.23 -19.77 6.59
C PRO A 56 8.85 -19.39 7.95
N GLU A 57 9.13 -18.10 8.18
CA GLU A 57 9.70 -17.61 9.44
C GLU A 57 8.62 -17.39 10.52
N LEU A 58 7.34 -17.47 10.14
CA LEU A 58 6.22 -17.23 11.04
C LEU A 58 5.74 -18.54 11.66
N SER A 59 5.51 -18.54 12.97
CA SER A 59 4.67 -19.58 13.59
C SER A 59 3.23 -19.44 13.13
N ASP A 60 2.43 -20.51 13.19
CA ASP A 60 1.01 -20.49 12.79
C ASP A 60 0.23 -19.32 13.41
N ALA A 61 0.44 -19.07 14.70
CA ALA A 61 -0.22 -17.97 15.41
C ALA A 61 0.22 -16.58 14.92
N LEU A 62 1.48 -16.43 14.50
CA LEU A 62 1.99 -15.17 13.96
C LEU A 62 1.58 -15.00 12.50
N HIS A 63 1.60 -16.08 11.71
CA HIS A 63 1.11 -16.12 10.33
C HIS A 63 -0.33 -15.66 10.25
N ALA A 64 -1.21 -16.16 11.12
CA ALA A 64 -2.61 -15.74 11.17
C ALA A 64 -2.75 -14.23 11.39
N LYS A 65 -1.97 -13.65 12.32
CA LYS A 65 -1.99 -12.21 12.62
C LYS A 65 -1.47 -11.38 11.45
N VAL A 66 -0.34 -11.78 10.84
CA VAL A 66 0.23 -11.11 9.67
C VAL A 66 -0.75 -11.16 8.50
N THR A 67 -1.39 -12.32 8.28
CA THR A 67 -2.41 -12.49 7.25
C THR A 67 -3.57 -11.53 7.45
N THR A 68 -4.10 -11.41 8.68
CA THR A 68 -5.14 -10.41 8.98
C THR A 68 -4.70 -9.00 8.61
N VAL A 69 -3.47 -8.59 8.99
CA VAL A 69 -2.95 -7.26 8.64
C VAL A 69 -2.86 -7.06 7.13
N LEU A 70 -2.34 -8.04 6.37
CA LEU A 70 -2.22 -7.95 4.91
C LEU A 70 -3.59 -7.83 4.24
N VAL A 71 -4.60 -8.56 4.71
CA VAL A 71 -5.97 -8.51 4.20
C VAL A 71 -6.60 -7.15 4.48
N GLU A 72 -6.55 -6.68 5.73
CA GLU A 72 -7.11 -5.37 6.13
C GLU A 72 -6.43 -4.22 5.37
N LEU A 73 -5.10 -4.26 5.22
CA LEU A 73 -4.36 -3.25 4.46
C LEU A 73 -4.76 -3.24 2.98
N SER A 74 -4.93 -4.41 2.38
CA SER A 74 -5.36 -4.53 0.99
C SER A 74 -6.77 -3.97 0.79
N ALA A 75 -7.70 -4.32 1.67
CA ALA A 75 -9.07 -3.81 1.65
C ALA A 75 -9.10 -2.28 1.84
N TYR A 76 -8.38 -1.76 2.84
CA TYR A 76 -8.29 -0.34 3.12
C TYR A 76 -7.75 0.45 1.91
N ASN A 77 -6.67 -0.02 1.28
CA ASN A 77 -6.08 0.65 0.12
C ASN A 77 -7.05 0.72 -1.07
N VAL A 78 -7.81 -0.34 -1.33
CA VAL A 78 -8.86 -0.35 -2.36
C VAL A 78 -9.98 0.63 -2.01
N MET A 79 -10.50 0.58 -0.78
CA MET A 79 -11.56 1.49 -0.32
C MET A 79 -11.15 2.95 -0.42
N ARG A 80 -9.94 3.28 0.02
CA ARG A 80 -9.37 4.62 -0.04
C ARG A 80 -9.24 5.11 -1.48
N LEU A 81 -8.66 4.30 -2.38
CA LEU A 81 -8.52 4.67 -3.79
C LEU A 81 -9.89 4.94 -4.44
N LEU A 82 -10.88 4.08 -4.18
CA LEU A 82 -12.24 4.28 -4.69
C LEU A 82 -12.87 5.57 -4.15
N HIS A 83 -12.69 5.85 -2.85
CA HIS A 83 -13.19 7.08 -2.22
C HIS A 83 -12.55 8.34 -2.83
N GLU A 84 -11.23 8.32 -3.07
CA GLU A 84 -10.51 9.44 -3.69
C GLU A 84 -10.98 9.68 -5.14
N LEU A 85 -11.14 8.61 -5.94
CA LEU A 85 -11.65 8.70 -7.32
C LEU A 85 -13.09 9.25 -7.38
N GLN A 86 -13.97 8.79 -6.49
CA GLN A 86 -15.34 9.32 -6.38
C GLN A 86 -15.34 10.81 -6.02
N THR A 87 -14.52 11.20 -5.04
CA THR A 87 -14.37 12.59 -4.61
C THR A 87 -13.85 13.49 -5.74
N GLN A 88 -12.88 13.03 -6.53
CA GLN A 88 -12.37 13.78 -7.68
C GLN A 88 -13.42 13.93 -8.78
N ARG A 89 -14.18 12.87 -9.08
CA ARG A 89 -15.29 12.92 -10.07
C ARG A 89 -16.36 13.92 -9.65
N ALA A 90 -16.75 13.94 -8.37
CA ALA A 90 -17.69 14.91 -7.85
C ALA A 90 -17.17 16.34 -8.04
N LYS A 91 -15.93 16.62 -7.65
CA LYS A 91 -15.30 17.95 -7.84
C LYS A 91 -15.29 18.41 -9.30
N MET A 92 -14.96 17.53 -10.24
CA MET A 92 -14.98 17.85 -11.68
C MET A 92 -16.39 18.13 -12.21
N ALA A 93 -17.39 17.38 -11.75
CA ALA A 93 -18.79 17.60 -12.14
C ALA A 93 -19.32 18.96 -11.65
N PHE A 94 -18.95 19.38 -10.43
CA PHE A 94 -19.32 20.70 -9.89
C PHE A 94 -18.55 21.87 -10.51
N HIS A 95 -17.35 21.65 -11.06
CA HIS A 95 -16.58 22.69 -11.74
C HIS A 95 -17.07 22.96 -13.18
N ASN A 96 -17.72 21.97 -13.79
CA ASN A 96 -18.26 22.06 -15.16
C ASN A 96 -19.77 22.40 -15.19
N ALA A 97 -20.37 22.73 -14.05
CA ALA A 97 -21.79 23.10 -13.88
C ALA A 97 -21.90 24.58 -13.50
#